data_AF-A0A7V9BMF3-F1
#
_entry.id   AF-A0A7V9BMF3-F1
#
_cell.length_a   1.000
_cell.length_b   1.000
_cell.length_c   1.000
_cell.angle_alpha   90.00
_cell.angle_beta   90.00
_cell.angle_gamma   90.00
#
_symmetry.space_group_name_H-M   'P 1'
#
loop_
_entity.id
_entity.type
_entity.pdbx_description
1 polymer ?
#
loop_
_entity_poly.entity_id
_entity_poly.type
_entity_poly.pdbx_seq_one_letter_code
_entity_poly.pdbx_strand_id
1 'polypeptide(L)'
;GRERLAVEFENVGRGLGLPTPARAAMAKAIYRHETGRATVRDDVYVQLYCAVYNATPHELFGVLTTEVSSSQLCELTSHQFIPVHLGPELAAELVRAESLDARDVLWADCHSGVIDLPGDGSCELYVFPWGVAVFHLVQDLHMPSVAQVAAWRRDAYRSAQEWATTRVRSATGSDTPAAQYVMSMYWVRKPLWSGPALDTAMRLLSMPRVLLGRADEHGDPALDHAEQVERTLLRDGFDDSRIDEFGVKGVSIGCASWAGLSYFPLAPQRALQARDLVDCELLVQALWCYCHGVHQQVEQGLDPTPPPEYGWRWLRAMRSRLTIARPRETAQHVALRQAVLETSELAKHLTAALDLLRETGG
;
A
#
# COMPACT_ATOMS: atom_id res chain seq x y z
N GLY A 1 -41.14 6.43 -22.51
CA GLY A 1 -39.74 6.91 -22.40
C GLY A 1 -38.99 6.68 -23.69
N ARG A 2 -38.66 5.42 -24.00
CA ARG A 2 -37.74 5.03 -25.08
C ARG A 2 -38.15 5.44 -26.50
N GLU A 3 -39.42 5.32 -26.85
CA GLU A 3 -39.91 5.76 -28.16
C GLU A 3 -39.83 7.28 -28.33
N ARG A 4 -40.05 8.03 -27.24
CA ARG A 4 -39.88 9.48 -27.21
C ARG A 4 -38.41 9.86 -27.38
N LEU A 5 -37.51 9.17 -26.69
CA LEU A 5 -36.06 9.37 -26.81
C LEU A 5 -35.56 9.02 -28.22
N ALA A 6 -36.08 7.97 -28.85
CA ALA A 6 -35.75 7.63 -30.23
C ALA A 6 -36.20 8.69 -31.26
N VAL A 7 -37.34 9.35 -31.03
CA VAL A 7 -37.78 10.51 -31.84
C VAL A 7 -36.84 11.70 -31.64
N GLU A 8 -36.40 11.93 -30.41
CA GLU A 8 -35.47 13.00 -30.08
C GLU A 8 -34.09 12.77 -30.70
N PHE A 9 -33.60 11.52 -30.69
CA PHE A 9 -32.34 11.12 -31.33
C PHE A 9 -32.40 11.33 -32.84
N GLU A 10 -33.53 11.02 -33.48
CA GLU A 10 -33.67 11.27 -34.92
C GLU A 10 -33.63 12.76 -35.26
N ASN A 11 -34.30 13.60 -34.45
CA ASN A 11 -34.33 15.04 -34.65
C ASN A 11 -32.96 15.68 -34.44
N VAL A 12 -32.29 15.32 -33.34
CA VAL A 12 -30.94 15.80 -33.01
C VAL A 12 -29.92 15.30 -34.02
N GLY A 13 -29.99 14.02 -34.41
CA GLY A 13 -29.11 13.45 -35.43
C GLY A 13 -29.25 14.12 -36.79
N ARG A 14 -30.48 14.49 -37.19
CA ARG A 14 -30.69 15.30 -38.40
C ARG A 14 -30.06 16.69 -38.28
N GLY A 15 -30.16 17.32 -37.10
CA GLY A 15 -29.53 18.62 -36.83
C GLY A 15 -28.00 18.58 -36.85
N LEU A 16 -27.41 17.45 -36.45
CA LEU A 16 -25.95 17.24 -36.40
C LEU A 16 -25.37 16.58 -37.67
N GLY A 17 -26.21 16.22 -38.64
CA GLY A 17 -25.77 15.54 -39.86
C GLY A 17 -25.32 14.09 -39.65
N LEU A 18 -25.77 13.44 -38.57
CA LEU A 18 -25.39 12.06 -38.22
C LEU A 18 -26.26 11.03 -38.95
N PRO A 19 -25.69 9.89 -39.41
CA PRO A 19 -26.45 8.82 -40.04
C PRO A 19 -27.23 8.03 -38.98
N THR A 20 -28.44 8.50 -38.64
CA THR A 20 -29.27 7.84 -37.62
C THR A 20 -29.98 6.60 -38.17
N PRO A 21 -29.98 5.46 -37.43
CA PRO A 21 -30.75 4.27 -37.81
C PRO A 21 -32.26 4.50 -37.78
N ALA A 22 -33.05 3.57 -38.33
CA ALA A 22 -34.51 3.63 -38.25
C ALA A 22 -34.99 3.65 -36.79
N ARG A 23 -36.05 4.42 -36.50
CA ARG A 23 -36.58 4.64 -35.13
C ARG A 23 -36.81 3.36 -34.32
N ALA A 24 -37.34 2.31 -34.94
CA ALA A 24 -37.56 1.03 -34.27
C ALA A 24 -36.25 0.35 -33.84
N ALA A 25 -35.17 0.50 -34.63
CA ALA A 25 -33.84 0.01 -34.29
C ALA A 25 -33.22 0.84 -33.16
N MET A 26 -33.36 2.17 -33.20
CA MET A 26 -32.89 3.06 -32.13
C MET A 26 -33.58 2.78 -30.79
N ALA A 27 -34.91 2.61 -30.78
CA ALA A 27 -35.65 2.26 -29.56
C ALA A 27 -35.17 0.93 -28.95
N LYS A 28 -34.82 -0.05 -29.79
CA LYS A 28 -34.26 -1.34 -29.36
C LYS A 28 -32.83 -1.21 -28.85
N ALA A 29 -32.00 -0.35 -29.45
CA ALA A 29 -30.65 -0.05 -28.99
C ALA A 29 -30.67 0.66 -27.64
N ILE A 30 -31.49 1.71 -27.50
CA ILE A 30 -31.72 2.44 -26.23
C ILE A 30 -32.14 1.47 -25.13
N TYR A 31 -33.09 0.56 -25.41
CA TYR A 31 -33.48 -0.46 -24.44
C TYR A 31 -32.30 -1.30 -23.95
N ARG A 32 -31.41 -1.74 -24.85
CA ARG A 32 -30.24 -2.54 -24.49
C ARG A 32 -29.22 -1.74 -23.68
N HIS A 33 -29.04 -0.47 -24.00
CA HIS A 33 -28.14 0.44 -23.27
C HIS A 33 -28.65 0.72 -21.85
N GLU A 34 -29.92 1.10 -21.70
CA GLU A 34 -30.54 1.39 -20.40
C GLU A 34 -30.61 0.15 -19.48
N THR A 35 -30.69 -1.05 -20.05
CA THR A 35 -30.74 -2.30 -19.28
C THR A 35 -29.39 -2.97 -19.07
N GLY A 36 -28.29 -2.32 -19.49
CA GLY A 36 -26.93 -2.87 -19.36
C GLY A 36 -26.66 -4.11 -20.20
N ARG A 37 -27.55 -4.46 -21.14
CA ARG A 37 -27.40 -5.62 -22.04
C ARG A 37 -26.44 -5.35 -23.19
N ALA A 38 -26.08 -4.08 -23.42
CA ALA A 38 -25.05 -3.66 -24.35
C ALA A 38 -24.44 -2.34 -23.87
N THR A 39 -23.12 -2.23 -23.95
CA THR A 39 -22.40 -0.98 -23.70
C THR A 39 -22.54 -0.05 -24.90
N VAL A 40 -22.71 1.25 -24.67
CA VAL A 40 -22.74 2.25 -25.74
C VAL A 40 -21.32 2.49 -26.25
N ARG A 41 -20.97 1.87 -27.38
CA ARG A 41 -19.64 1.99 -28.01
C ARG A 41 -19.68 2.55 -29.43
N ASP A 42 -20.88 2.75 -29.97
CA ASP A 42 -21.08 3.31 -31.30
C ASP A 42 -21.09 4.85 -31.20
N ASP A 43 -20.15 5.49 -31.91
CA ASP A 43 -19.93 6.94 -31.89
C ASP A 43 -21.18 7.74 -32.23
N VAL A 44 -22.05 7.21 -33.10
CA VAL A 44 -23.32 7.86 -33.44
C VAL A 44 -24.21 7.92 -32.21
N TYR A 45 -24.32 6.84 -31.45
CA TYR A 45 -25.13 6.83 -30.23
C TYR A 45 -24.49 7.71 -29.14
N VAL A 46 -23.17 7.65 -28.95
CA VAL A 46 -22.48 8.51 -27.97
C VAL A 46 -22.79 9.98 -28.24
N GLN A 47 -22.66 10.43 -29.48
CA GLN A 47 -22.96 11.82 -29.86
C GLN A 47 -24.43 12.19 -29.67
N LEU A 48 -25.36 11.30 -30.01
CA LEU A 48 -26.79 11.53 -29.83
C LEU A 48 -27.18 11.67 -28.36
N TYR A 49 -26.69 10.79 -27.50
CA TYR A 49 -26.92 10.89 -26.06
C TYR A 49 -26.33 12.19 -25.48
N CYS A 50 -25.10 12.54 -25.85
CA CYS A 50 -24.46 13.77 -25.37
C CYS A 50 -25.25 15.01 -25.77
N ALA A 51 -25.71 15.05 -27.03
CA ALA A 51 -26.48 16.18 -27.54
C ALA A 51 -27.88 16.29 -26.92
N VAL A 52 -28.55 15.18 -26.64
CA VAL A 52 -29.89 15.19 -26.01
C VAL A 52 -29.83 15.56 -24.53
N TYR A 53 -28.86 15.02 -23.80
CA TYR A 53 -28.73 15.29 -22.36
C TYR A 53 -27.89 16.54 -22.04
N ASN A 54 -27.38 17.23 -23.06
CA ASN A 54 -26.47 18.36 -22.92
C ASN A 54 -25.33 18.06 -21.94
N ALA A 55 -24.73 16.88 -22.12
CA ALA A 55 -23.69 16.34 -21.26
C ALA A 55 -22.57 15.77 -22.12
N THR A 56 -21.38 15.71 -21.58
CA THR A 56 -20.20 15.17 -22.25
C THR A 56 -20.22 13.64 -22.28
N PRO A 57 -19.49 12.98 -23.21
CA PRO A 57 -19.34 11.53 -23.20
C PRO A 57 -18.80 11.00 -21.87
N HIS A 58 -17.97 11.80 -21.20
CA HIS A 58 -17.46 11.49 -19.87
C HIS A 58 -18.60 11.46 -18.83
N GLU A 59 -19.47 12.47 -18.80
CA GLU A 59 -20.56 12.55 -17.83
C GLU A 59 -21.60 11.44 -18.01
N LEU A 60 -21.81 10.97 -19.26
CA LEU A 60 -22.84 9.97 -19.57
C LEU A 60 -22.33 8.52 -19.60
N PHE A 61 -21.09 8.29 -20.04
CA PHE A 61 -20.60 6.94 -20.37
C PHE A 61 -19.27 6.57 -19.71
N GLY A 62 -18.54 7.54 -19.17
CA GLY A 62 -17.31 7.25 -18.44
C GLY A 62 -16.16 6.67 -19.27
N VAL A 63 -16.06 6.92 -20.60
CA VAL A 63 -14.84 6.97 -21.48
C VAL A 63 -15.09 6.38 -22.90
N LEU A 64 -14.39 6.90 -23.94
CA LEU A 64 -13.54 6.15 -24.91
C LEU A 64 -12.79 7.11 -25.88
N THR A 65 -11.45 7.04 -25.85
CA THR A 65 -10.42 7.58 -26.78
C THR A 65 -10.24 9.10 -26.94
N THR A 66 -9.19 9.61 -26.30
CA THR A 66 -8.15 10.39 -27.01
C THR A 66 -6.83 9.72 -26.71
N GLU A 67 -6.05 9.44 -27.76
CA GLU A 67 -4.72 8.86 -27.75
C GLU A 67 -3.83 9.55 -26.71
N VAL A 68 -3.72 8.95 -25.52
CA VAL A 68 -2.59 9.24 -24.64
C VAL A 68 -1.41 8.55 -25.29
N SER A 69 -0.51 9.37 -25.84
CA SER A 69 0.84 8.99 -26.21
C SER A 69 1.30 7.78 -25.41
N SER A 70 1.46 6.64 -26.09
CA SER A 70 2.10 5.46 -25.53
C SER A 70 3.45 5.86 -24.92
N SER A 71 3.67 5.46 -23.65
CA SER A 71 4.96 5.08 -23.02
C SER A 71 5.40 5.78 -21.72
N GLN A 72 4.57 6.57 -21.02
CA GLN A 72 4.97 7.06 -19.69
C GLN A 72 4.42 6.15 -18.60
N LEU A 73 5.32 5.42 -17.93
CA LEU A 73 5.04 4.61 -16.74
C LEU A 73 5.65 5.30 -15.51
N CYS A 74 4.95 5.19 -14.38
CA CYS A 74 5.49 5.55 -13.07
C CYS A 74 6.54 4.50 -12.71
N GLU A 75 7.78 4.94 -12.48
CA GLU A 75 8.85 4.06 -12.03
C GLU A 75 8.97 4.20 -10.52
N LEU A 76 8.73 3.11 -9.81
CA LEU A 76 8.82 3.07 -8.36
C LEU A 76 9.42 1.75 -7.89
N THR A 77 9.94 1.74 -6.68
CA THR A 77 10.44 0.54 -6.02
C THR A 77 9.53 0.26 -4.83
N SER A 78 8.90 -0.90 -4.82
CA SER A 78 8.12 -1.40 -3.69
C SER A 78 9.06 -2.11 -2.74
N HIS A 79 9.10 -1.65 -1.50
CA HIS A 79 9.73 -2.34 -0.38
C HIS A 79 8.62 -2.92 0.49
N GLN A 80 8.56 -4.23 0.61
CA GLN A 80 7.56 -4.94 1.40
C GLN A 80 8.21 -5.49 2.66
N PHE A 81 7.55 -5.30 3.79
CA PHE A 81 7.98 -5.80 5.10
C PHE A 81 6.94 -6.83 5.56
N ILE A 82 7.41 -8.05 5.80
CA ILE A 82 6.56 -9.20 6.15
C ILE A 82 7.05 -9.74 7.50
N PRO A 83 6.48 -9.27 8.61
CA PRO A 83 6.90 -9.72 9.92
C PRO A 83 6.28 -11.06 10.32
N VAL A 84 7.05 -11.85 11.05
CA VAL A 84 6.70 -13.15 11.60
C VAL A 84 7.13 -13.19 13.06
N HIS A 85 6.19 -13.46 13.97
CA HIS A 85 6.51 -13.72 15.37
C HIS A 85 6.88 -15.20 15.54
N LEU A 86 8.07 -15.46 16.09
CA LEU A 86 8.68 -16.79 16.22
C LEU A 86 8.87 -17.20 17.68
N GLY A 87 9.15 -16.24 18.55
CA GLY A 87 9.79 -16.52 19.84
C GLY A 87 11.31 -16.77 19.67
N PRO A 88 12.08 -16.67 20.77
CA PRO A 88 13.55 -16.67 20.72
C PRO A 88 14.17 -17.97 20.20
N GLU A 89 13.54 -19.11 20.49
CA GLU A 89 14.04 -20.44 20.13
C GLU A 89 14.01 -20.65 18.62
N LEU A 90 12.83 -20.43 18.00
CA LEU A 90 12.66 -20.55 16.55
C LEU A 90 13.43 -19.45 15.80
N ALA A 91 13.60 -18.25 16.37
CA ALA A 91 14.46 -17.22 15.79
C ALA A 91 15.92 -17.68 15.73
N ALA A 92 16.46 -18.26 16.81
CA ALA A 92 17.82 -18.80 16.82
C ALA A 92 18.00 -19.99 15.85
N GLU A 93 16.96 -20.82 15.68
CA GLU A 93 16.96 -21.88 14.68
C GLU A 93 16.98 -21.33 13.25
N LEU A 94 16.15 -20.33 12.96
CA LEU A 94 16.10 -19.68 11.65
C LEU A 94 17.45 -19.04 11.28
N VAL A 95 18.12 -18.37 12.24
CA VAL A 95 19.47 -17.82 12.03
C VAL A 95 20.47 -18.90 11.62
N ARG A 96 20.44 -20.07 12.27
CA ARG A 96 21.32 -21.20 11.93
C ARG A 96 20.98 -21.83 10.59
N ALA A 97 19.68 -22.06 10.33
CA ALA A 97 19.21 -22.71 9.11
C ALA A 97 19.56 -21.91 7.86
N GLU A 98 19.42 -20.57 7.94
CA GLU A 98 19.67 -19.66 6.82
C GLU A 98 21.09 -19.07 6.82
N SER A 99 21.93 -19.46 7.80
CA SER A 99 23.32 -18.98 7.93
C SER A 99 23.43 -17.44 7.93
N LEU A 100 22.60 -16.77 8.73
CA LEU A 100 22.52 -15.31 8.75
C LEU A 100 23.68 -14.66 9.50
N ASP A 101 24.16 -13.53 9.01
CA ASP A 101 25.27 -12.77 9.58
C ASP A 101 24.77 -11.72 10.59
N ALA A 102 25.56 -11.45 11.63
CA ALA A 102 25.23 -10.40 12.59
C ALA A 102 25.18 -9.01 11.91
N ARG A 103 24.15 -8.24 12.23
CA ARG A 103 23.90 -6.90 11.67
C ARG A 103 23.15 -6.03 12.67
N ASP A 104 23.28 -4.71 12.51
CA ASP A 104 22.48 -3.75 13.29
C ASP A 104 21.47 -3.05 12.39
N VAL A 105 20.25 -2.90 12.91
CA VAL A 105 19.21 -2.03 12.33
C VAL A 105 18.90 -0.94 13.35
N LEU A 106 19.31 0.30 13.05
CA LEU A 106 19.21 1.45 13.96
C LEU A 106 19.82 1.22 15.35
N TRP A 107 19.00 0.81 16.32
CA TRP A 107 19.36 0.65 17.74
C TRP A 107 19.18 -0.79 18.24
N ALA A 108 19.07 -1.72 17.30
CA ALA A 108 18.67 -3.09 17.50
C ALA A 108 19.64 -4.03 16.80
N ASP A 109 20.20 -4.94 17.58
CA ASP A 109 21.03 -6.03 17.09
C ASP A 109 20.13 -7.07 16.42
N CYS A 110 20.53 -7.59 15.27
CA CYS A 110 19.83 -8.62 14.51
C CYS A 110 20.81 -9.49 13.73
N HIS A 111 20.26 -10.44 12.97
CA HIS A 111 21.01 -11.16 11.95
C HIS A 111 20.32 -10.98 10.61
N SER A 112 21.08 -10.88 9.53
CA SER A 112 20.51 -10.73 8.19
C SER A 112 21.20 -11.59 7.14
N GLY A 113 20.47 -11.88 6.07
CA GLY A 113 20.98 -12.61 4.93
C GLY A 113 20.03 -12.54 3.74
N VAL A 114 20.58 -12.66 2.54
CA VAL A 114 19.80 -12.68 1.30
C VAL A 114 19.09 -14.03 1.18
N ILE A 115 17.78 -13.99 0.89
CA ILE A 115 16.94 -15.18 0.69
C ILE A 115 16.45 -15.21 -0.75
N ASP A 116 16.50 -16.39 -1.36
CA ASP A 116 15.98 -16.61 -2.71
C ASP A 116 14.46 -16.39 -2.75
N LEU A 117 14.04 -15.44 -3.57
CA LEU A 117 12.63 -15.13 -3.84
C LEU A 117 12.18 -15.81 -5.14
N PRO A 118 11.00 -16.46 -5.18
CA PRO A 118 10.42 -16.93 -6.42
C PRO A 118 10.03 -15.73 -7.31
N GLY A 119 10.66 -15.62 -8.48
CA GLY A 119 10.34 -14.57 -9.46
C GLY A 119 11.26 -13.35 -9.37
N ASP A 120 10.74 -12.21 -9.82
CA ASP A 120 11.52 -10.97 -9.91
C ASP A 120 11.58 -10.24 -8.56
N GLY A 121 12.77 -9.78 -8.20
CA GLY A 121 13.04 -8.99 -6.99
C GLY A 121 14.19 -9.52 -6.17
N SER A 122 14.38 -8.96 -4.98
CA SER A 122 15.33 -9.44 -3.99
C SER A 122 14.67 -9.51 -2.63
N CYS A 123 15.04 -10.49 -1.81
CA CYS A 123 14.61 -10.55 -0.42
C CYS A 123 15.83 -10.57 0.51
N GLU A 124 15.81 -9.70 1.52
CA GLU A 124 16.70 -9.81 2.67
C GLU A 124 15.86 -10.18 3.90
N LEU A 125 16.28 -11.23 4.62
CA LEU A 125 15.65 -11.65 5.86
C LEU A 125 16.39 -11.02 7.03
N TYR A 126 15.66 -10.41 7.95
CA TYR A 126 16.17 -9.89 9.22
C TYR A 126 15.58 -10.68 10.37
N VAL A 127 16.41 -11.21 11.26
CA VAL A 127 15.97 -11.98 12.43
C VAL A 127 16.48 -11.30 13.69
N PHE A 128 15.54 -10.86 14.51
CA PHE A 128 15.79 -10.21 15.78
C PHE A 128 15.77 -11.24 16.92
N PRO A 129 16.72 -11.16 17.86
CA PRO A 129 16.89 -12.14 18.94
C PRO A 129 15.72 -12.18 19.93
N TRP A 130 14.86 -11.16 19.96
CA TRP A 130 13.61 -11.19 20.74
C TRP A 130 12.47 -11.98 20.09
N GLY A 131 12.76 -12.74 19.04
CA GLY A 131 11.81 -13.71 18.47
C GLY A 131 10.96 -13.16 17.34
N VAL A 132 11.49 -12.23 16.55
CA VAL A 132 10.80 -11.68 15.37
C VAL A 132 11.68 -11.81 14.14
N ALA A 133 11.10 -12.26 13.04
CA ALA A 133 11.70 -12.18 11.72
C ALA A 133 10.94 -11.18 10.85
N VAL A 134 11.64 -10.47 9.97
CA VAL A 134 11.05 -9.59 8.96
C VAL A 134 11.68 -9.90 7.61
N PHE A 135 10.87 -10.36 6.67
CA PHE A 135 11.30 -10.43 5.26
C PHE A 135 11.14 -9.04 4.65
N HIS A 136 12.22 -8.55 4.05
CA HIS A 136 12.26 -7.32 3.29
C HIS A 136 12.37 -7.63 1.80
N LEU A 137 11.25 -7.57 1.09
CA LEU A 137 11.21 -7.82 -0.35
C LEU A 137 11.31 -6.49 -1.09
N VAL A 138 12.09 -6.45 -2.16
CA VAL A 138 12.28 -5.28 -2.99
C VAL A 138 11.93 -5.64 -4.44
N GLN A 139 10.99 -4.91 -5.01
CA GLN A 139 10.50 -5.12 -6.38
C GLN A 139 10.37 -3.79 -7.12
N ASP A 140 10.93 -3.73 -8.31
CA ASP A 140 10.79 -2.58 -9.20
C ASP A 140 9.48 -2.67 -9.99
N LEU A 141 8.66 -1.64 -9.91
CA LEU A 141 7.37 -1.56 -10.55
C LEU A 141 7.33 -0.44 -11.58
N HIS A 142 6.69 -0.75 -12.71
CA HIS A 142 6.47 0.17 -13.82
C HIS A 142 4.96 0.19 -14.09
N MET A 143 4.25 1.13 -13.47
CA MET A 143 2.79 1.14 -13.47
C MET A 143 2.27 2.45 -14.07
N PRO A 144 1.21 2.42 -14.91
CA PRO A 144 0.63 3.60 -15.52
C PRO A 144 -0.29 4.40 -14.57
N SER A 145 -0.60 3.86 -13.38
CA SER A 145 -1.55 4.48 -12.44
C SER A 145 -1.37 3.95 -11.01
N VAL A 146 -1.84 4.71 -10.00
CA VAL A 146 -1.90 4.25 -8.61
C VAL A 146 -2.93 3.14 -8.44
N ALA A 147 -4.01 3.13 -9.24
CA ALA A 147 -5.00 2.06 -9.25
C ALA A 147 -4.38 0.71 -9.63
N GLN A 148 -3.44 0.68 -10.58
CA GLN A 148 -2.72 -0.55 -10.91
C GLN A 148 -1.79 -1.00 -9.80
N VAL A 149 -1.14 -0.07 -9.09
CA VAL A 149 -0.39 -0.40 -7.86
C VAL A 149 -1.33 -1.00 -6.81
N ALA A 150 -2.53 -0.44 -6.63
CA ALA A 150 -3.51 -0.95 -5.67
C ALA A 150 -3.98 -2.37 -6.01
N ALA A 151 -4.29 -2.64 -7.29
CA ALA A 151 -4.68 -3.97 -7.76
C ALA A 151 -3.55 -4.98 -7.61
N TRP A 152 -2.35 -4.65 -8.11
CA TRP A 152 -1.14 -5.47 -7.96
C TRP A 152 -0.86 -5.81 -6.49
N ARG A 153 -0.93 -4.81 -5.62
CA ARG A 153 -0.67 -4.95 -4.18
C ARG A 153 -1.55 -6.02 -3.54
N ARG A 154 -2.83 -6.09 -3.92
CA ARG A 154 -3.78 -7.07 -3.36
C ARG A 154 -3.30 -8.51 -3.57
N ASP A 155 -2.80 -8.81 -4.76
CA ASP A 155 -2.42 -10.16 -5.15
C ASP A 155 -0.97 -10.47 -4.70
N ALA A 156 -0.08 -9.48 -4.79
CA ALA A 156 1.30 -9.57 -4.32
C ALA A 156 1.35 -9.84 -2.81
N TYR A 157 0.51 -9.17 -2.01
CA TYR A 157 0.49 -9.33 -0.55
C TYR A 157 0.13 -10.73 -0.11
N ARG A 158 -0.89 -11.32 -0.74
CA ARG A 158 -1.32 -12.69 -0.43
C ARG A 158 -0.21 -13.68 -0.74
N SER A 159 0.34 -13.59 -1.94
CA SER A 159 1.41 -14.47 -2.41
C SER A 159 2.66 -14.36 -1.52
N ALA A 160 3.03 -13.15 -1.13
CA ALA A 160 4.19 -12.90 -0.30
C ALA A 160 4.02 -13.41 1.14
N GLN A 161 2.83 -13.31 1.74
CA GLN A 161 2.54 -13.89 3.06
C GLN A 161 2.59 -15.42 3.06
N GLU A 162 1.98 -16.04 2.04
CA GLU A 162 1.98 -17.50 1.87
C GLU A 162 3.40 -18.01 1.68
N TRP A 163 4.20 -17.33 0.86
CA TRP A 163 5.60 -17.65 0.65
C TRP A 163 6.43 -17.52 1.94
N ALA A 164 6.36 -16.37 2.62
CA ALA A 164 7.13 -16.12 3.84
C ALA A 164 6.78 -17.13 4.95
N THR A 165 5.48 -17.43 5.11
CA THR A 165 5.00 -18.47 6.03
C THR A 165 5.61 -19.83 5.70
N THR A 166 5.53 -20.23 4.43
CA THR A 166 6.10 -21.51 3.98
C THR A 166 7.61 -21.58 4.21
N ARG A 167 8.34 -20.49 3.91
CA ARG A 167 9.80 -20.42 4.09
C ARG A 167 10.20 -20.59 5.54
N VAL A 168 9.60 -19.84 6.47
CA VAL A 168 9.92 -19.94 7.90
C VAL A 168 9.60 -21.32 8.45
N ARG A 169 8.45 -21.89 8.10
CA ARG A 169 8.06 -23.23 8.57
C ARG A 169 9.04 -24.29 8.06
N SER A 170 9.44 -24.20 6.80
CA SER A 170 10.44 -25.10 6.22
C SER A 170 11.82 -24.95 6.88
N ALA A 171 12.24 -23.72 7.20
CA ALA A 171 13.55 -23.46 7.77
C ALA A 171 13.64 -23.84 9.26
N THR A 172 12.53 -23.71 10.00
CA THR A 172 12.47 -24.02 11.44
C THR A 172 11.89 -25.39 11.75
N GLY A 173 11.35 -26.11 10.76
CA GLY A 173 10.67 -27.40 10.98
C GLY A 173 9.41 -27.31 11.86
N SER A 174 8.87 -26.11 12.09
CA SER A 174 7.70 -25.85 12.91
C SER A 174 6.52 -25.39 12.05
N ASP A 175 5.32 -25.90 12.32
CA ASP A 175 4.08 -25.47 11.63
C ASP A 175 3.40 -24.26 12.28
N THR A 176 3.88 -23.83 13.45
CA THR A 176 3.29 -22.74 14.22
C THR A 176 3.49 -21.35 13.60
N PRO A 177 4.71 -20.94 13.18
CA PRO A 177 4.93 -19.56 12.74
C PRO A 177 4.17 -19.25 11.44
N ALA A 178 3.64 -18.03 11.36
CA ALA A 178 2.93 -17.53 10.18
C ALA A 178 3.15 -16.03 10.01
N ALA A 179 3.29 -15.58 8.76
CA ALA A 179 3.36 -14.17 8.43
C ALA A 179 2.07 -13.45 8.82
N GLN A 180 2.20 -12.33 9.55
CA GLN A 180 1.04 -11.66 10.12
C GLN A 180 0.35 -10.72 9.12
N TYR A 181 1.15 -9.94 8.39
CA TYR A 181 0.67 -8.97 7.41
C TYR A 181 1.80 -8.61 6.42
N VAL A 182 1.47 -7.78 5.42
CA VAL A 182 2.49 -7.09 4.59
C VAL A 182 2.29 -5.59 4.71
N MET A 183 3.37 -4.88 5.01
CA MET A 183 3.43 -3.43 4.92
C MET A 183 4.29 -3.03 3.72
N SER A 184 3.91 -1.99 2.97
CA SER A 184 4.73 -1.51 1.84
C SER A 184 5.16 -0.08 2.04
N MET A 185 6.40 0.18 1.65
CA MET A 185 6.92 1.50 1.34
C MET A 185 7.17 1.60 -0.16
N TYR A 186 6.66 2.66 -0.79
CA TYR A 186 6.90 2.95 -2.20
C TYR A 186 7.91 4.08 -2.35
N TRP A 187 9.08 3.75 -2.88
CA TRP A 187 10.09 4.72 -3.29
C TRP A 187 9.85 5.11 -4.74
N VAL A 188 9.28 6.30 -4.97
CA VAL A 188 9.01 6.80 -6.31
C VAL A 188 10.31 7.33 -6.90
N ARG A 189 10.69 6.83 -8.09
CA ARG A 189 11.87 7.29 -8.83
C ARG A 189 11.48 8.28 -9.92
N LYS A 190 10.40 7.99 -10.64
CA LYS A 190 9.90 8.81 -11.74
C LYS A 190 8.37 8.88 -11.68
N PRO A 191 7.81 10.00 -11.21
CA PRO A 191 6.36 10.15 -11.14
C PRO A 191 5.75 10.42 -12.53
N LEU A 192 4.49 10.02 -12.70
CA LEU A 192 3.66 10.41 -13.84
C LEU A 192 3.03 11.79 -13.68
N TRP A 193 2.87 12.22 -12.43
CA TRP A 193 2.13 13.42 -12.06
C TRP A 193 3.07 14.56 -11.71
N SER A 194 2.54 15.78 -11.73
CA SER A 194 3.26 16.99 -11.37
C SER A 194 2.36 17.94 -10.56
N GLY A 195 2.96 18.88 -9.84
CA GLY A 195 2.23 19.87 -9.03
C GLY A 195 1.27 19.21 -8.01
N PRO A 196 0.05 19.76 -7.82
CA PRO A 196 -0.90 19.23 -6.83
C PRO A 196 -1.33 17.77 -7.09
N ALA A 197 -1.31 17.33 -8.34
CA ALA A 197 -1.62 15.94 -8.70
C ALA A 197 -0.52 14.98 -8.21
N LEU A 198 0.74 15.43 -8.16
CA LEU A 198 1.83 14.65 -7.58
C LEU A 198 1.63 14.49 -6.06
N ASP A 199 1.33 15.56 -5.35
CA ASP A 199 1.07 15.50 -3.89
C ASP A 199 -0.08 14.53 -3.58
N THR A 200 -1.15 14.60 -4.38
CA THR A 200 -2.30 13.70 -4.28
C THR A 200 -1.93 12.24 -4.60
N ALA A 201 -1.16 12.00 -5.67
CA ALA A 201 -0.70 10.66 -6.02
C ALA A 201 0.17 10.05 -4.90
N MET A 202 1.02 10.86 -4.25
CA MET A 202 1.84 10.40 -3.12
C MET A 202 0.96 9.97 -1.93
N ARG A 203 -0.08 10.74 -1.59
CA ARG A 203 -1.06 10.34 -0.55
C ARG A 203 -1.84 9.08 -0.94
N LEU A 204 -2.22 8.93 -2.21
CA LEU A 204 -2.87 7.70 -2.68
C LEU A 204 -1.92 6.49 -2.64
N LEU A 205 -0.63 6.67 -2.93
CA LEU A 205 0.37 5.60 -2.84
C LEU A 205 0.61 5.12 -1.41
N SER A 206 0.50 6.00 -0.40
CA SER A 206 0.59 5.56 1.00
C SER A 206 -0.68 4.81 1.43
N MET A 207 -1.84 5.04 0.78
CA MET A 207 -3.09 4.34 1.05
C MET A 207 -3.82 3.83 -0.22
N PRO A 208 -3.24 2.91 -1.03
CA PRO A 208 -3.76 2.57 -2.35
C PRO A 208 -5.14 1.90 -2.33
N ARG A 209 -5.49 1.25 -1.22
CA ARG A 209 -6.76 0.52 -1.08
C ARG A 209 -8.00 1.42 -1.17
N VAL A 210 -7.88 2.74 -1.00
CA VAL A 210 -9.03 3.66 -1.15
C VAL A 210 -9.59 3.69 -2.57
N LEU A 211 -8.76 3.32 -3.55
CA LEU A 211 -9.17 3.25 -4.96
C LEU A 211 -9.98 2.00 -5.28
N LEU A 212 -9.86 0.95 -4.46
CA LEU A 212 -10.53 -0.31 -4.68
C LEU A 212 -11.88 -0.31 -3.96
N GLY A 213 -12.91 -0.82 -4.63
CA GLY A 213 -14.16 -1.13 -3.96
C GLY A 213 -13.96 -2.14 -2.83
N ARG A 214 -14.87 -2.16 -1.86
CA ARG A 214 -14.99 -3.29 -0.92
C ARG A 214 -15.44 -4.50 -1.73
N ALA A 215 -14.49 -5.25 -2.27
CA ALA A 215 -14.81 -6.48 -2.99
C ALA A 215 -15.35 -7.50 -1.99
N ASP A 216 -16.52 -8.07 -2.30
CA ASP A 216 -16.88 -9.40 -1.79
C ASP A 216 -15.76 -10.37 -2.22
N GLU A 217 -15.44 -11.36 -1.39
CA GLU A 217 -14.24 -12.22 -1.45
C GLU A 217 -13.94 -12.94 -2.79
N HIS A 218 -14.79 -12.75 -3.81
CA HIS A 218 -14.78 -13.45 -5.10
C HIS A 218 -14.75 -12.53 -6.33
N GLY A 219 -14.71 -11.20 -6.16
CA GLY A 219 -14.71 -10.24 -7.28
C GLY A 219 -13.32 -9.72 -7.63
N ASP A 220 -12.95 -9.76 -8.92
CA ASP A 220 -11.83 -8.98 -9.42
C ASP A 220 -12.18 -7.48 -9.26
N PRO A 221 -11.29 -6.61 -8.76
CA PRO A 221 -11.60 -5.20 -8.63
C PRO A 221 -11.73 -4.72 -10.07
N ALA A 222 -12.86 -4.10 -10.42
CA ALA A 222 -12.99 -3.47 -11.72
C ALA A 222 -11.90 -2.38 -11.81
N LEU A 223 -10.75 -2.70 -12.40
CA LEU A 223 -9.61 -1.79 -12.52
C LEU A 223 -10.06 -0.48 -13.16
N ASP A 224 -10.94 -0.56 -14.15
CA ASP A 224 -11.61 0.57 -14.79
C ASP A 224 -12.29 1.51 -13.78
N HIS A 225 -12.95 0.96 -12.75
CA HIS A 225 -13.57 1.74 -11.69
C HIS A 225 -12.52 2.37 -10.78
N ALA A 226 -11.49 1.63 -10.39
CA ALA A 226 -10.41 2.15 -9.56
C ALA A 226 -9.65 3.29 -10.25
N GLU A 227 -9.38 3.16 -11.55
CA GLU A 227 -8.79 4.21 -12.38
C GLU A 227 -9.71 5.43 -12.51
N GLN A 228 -11.03 5.21 -12.60
CA GLN A 228 -11.99 6.31 -12.57
C GLN A 228 -11.98 7.07 -11.23
N VAL A 229 -11.94 6.36 -10.11
CA VAL A 229 -11.83 6.96 -8.77
C VAL A 229 -10.52 7.72 -8.63
N GLU A 230 -9.41 7.13 -9.08
CA GLU A 230 -8.10 7.79 -9.08
C GLU A 230 -8.13 9.10 -9.85
N ARG A 231 -8.68 9.13 -11.07
CA ARG A 231 -8.81 10.35 -11.88
C ARG A 231 -9.58 11.45 -11.14
N THR A 232 -10.68 11.08 -10.48
CA THR A 232 -11.47 12.02 -9.69
C THR A 232 -10.67 12.57 -8.52
N LEU A 233 -9.99 11.71 -7.75
CA LEU A 233 -9.19 12.13 -6.59
C LEU A 233 -7.99 12.98 -7.00
N LEU A 234 -7.27 12.63 -8.08
CA LEU A 234 -6.16 13.43 -8.60
C LEU A 234 -6.59 14.84 -9.01
N ARG A 235 -7.82 14.99 -9.53
CA ARG A 235 -8.39 16.28 -9.92
C ARG A 235 -8.85 17.10 -8.71
N ASP A 236 -9.59 16.46 -7.80
CA ASP A 236 -10.28 17.14 -6.71
C ASP A 236 -9.40 17.29 -5.45
N GLY A 237 -8.29 16.54 -5.39
CA GLY A 237 -7.45 16.39 -4.22
C GLY A 237 -7.91 15.22 -3.34
N PHE A 238 -6.97 14.69 -2.56
CA PHE A 238 -7.24 13.65 -1.57
C PHE A 238 -6.57 14.03 -0.25
N ASP A 239 -7.39 14.18 0.79
CA ASP A 239 -6.95 14.51 2.15
C ASP A 239 -7.68 13.58 3.13
N ASP A 240 -6.93 12.81 3.90
CA ASP A 240 -7.44 11.83 4.87
C ASP A 240 -6.65 11.98 6.17
N SER A 241 -7.36 12.14 7.29
CA SER A 241 -6.75 12.41 8.60
C SER A 241 -5.85 11.29 9.12
N ARG A 242 -5.80 10.14 8.45
CA ARG A 242 -4.93 9.01 8.78
C ARG A 242 -3.62 9.03 8.00
N ILE A 243 -3.38 10.08 7.22
CA ILE A 243 -2.14 10.28 6.48
C ILE A 243 -1.35 11.41 7.14
N ASP A 244 -0.12 11.09 7.53
CA ASP A 244 0.83 12.08 8.03
C ASP A 244 1.89 12.38 6.97
N GLU A 245 2.12 13.67 6.73
CA GLU A 245 3.17 14.14 5.83
C GLU A 245 4.45 14.44 6.60
N PHE A 246 5.56 13.91 6.10
CA PHE A 246 6.89 14.12 6.69
C PHE A 246 7.93 14.63 5.68
N GLY A 247 7.51 14.89 4.44
CA GLY A 247 8.35 15.49 3.41
C GLY A 247 8.75 16.93 3.74
N VAL A 248 9.83 17.40 3.12
CA VAL A 248 10.26 18.80 3.24
C VAL A 248 10.02 19.52 1.91
N LYS A 249 9.25 20.61 1.95
CA LYS A 249 8.90 21.39 0.76
C LYS A 249 10.14 21.73 -0.09
N GLY A 250 10.09 21.34 -1.36
CA GLY A 250 11.18 21.54 -2.33
C GLY A 250 12.37 20.58 -2.19
N VAL A 251 12.32 19.63 -1.26
CA VAL A 251 13.34 18.60 -1.03
C VAL A 251 12.77 17.20 -1.24
N SER A 252 11.57 16.93 -0.72
CA SER A 252 10.91 15.63 -0.80
C SER A 252 9.41 15.73 -0.57
N ILE A 253 8.67 14.74 -1.06
CA ILE A 253 7.29 14.46 -0.64
C ILE A 253 7.33 13.12 0.06
N GLY A 254 6.80 13.06 1.28
CA GLY A 254 6.75 11.85 2.09
C GLY A 254 5.42 11.76 2.79
N CYS A 255 4.72 10.64 2.61
CA CYS A 255 3.43 10.38 3.24
C CYS A 255 3.48 9.02 3.94
N ALA A 256 3.04 8.95 5.18
CA ALA A 256 2.86 7.73 5.94
C ALA A 256 1.38 7.51 6.22
N SER A 257 0.94 6.26 6.24
CA SER A 257 -0.39 5.86 6.69
C SER A 257 -0.32 4.46 7.29
N TRP A 258 -1.40 4.02 7.95
CA TRP A 258 -1.53 2.64 8.42
C TRP A 258 -1.34 1.60 7.32
N ALA A 259 -1.63 1.95 6.06
CA ALA A 259 -1.51 1.02 4.94
C ALA A 259 -0.12 1.04 4.28
N GLY A 260 0.75 2.01 4.57
CA GLY A 260 2.04 2.09 3.90
C GLY A 260 2.61 3.49 3.83
N LEU A 261 3.81 3.54 3.26
CA LEU A 261 4.57 4.77 3.07
C LEU A 261 4.76 5.05 1.59
N SER A 262 4.83 6.31 1.22
CA SER A 262 5.31 6.75 -0.09
C SER A 262 6.34 7.85 0.09
N TYR A 263 7.39 7.81 -0.74
CA TYR A 263 8.44 8.82 -0.71
C TYR A 263 8.94 9.15 -2.10
N PHE A 264 9.07 10.44 -2.39
CA PHE A 264 9.65 10.95 -3.63
C PHE A 264 10.71 12.01 -3.30
N PRO A 265 12.00 11.75 -3.58
CA PRO A 265 13.07 12.71 -3.34
C PRO A 265 13.17 13.74 -4.49
N LEU A 266 12.58 14.94 -4.32
CA LEU A 266 12.71 16.02 -5.31
C LEU A 266 14.16 16.51 -5.43
N ALA A 267 14.91 16.53 -4.33
CA ALA A 267 16.32 16.87 -4.28
C ALA A 267 17.11 15.74 -3.62
N PRO A 268 17.50 14.69 -4.37
CA PRO A 268 18.09 13.45 -3.81
C PRO A 268 19.32 13.64 -2.93
N GLN A 269 20.11 14.69 -3.15
CA GLN A 269 21.31 14.99 -2.35
C GLN A 269 20.98 15.61 -0.98
N ARG A 270 19.75 16.08 -0.79
CA ARG A 270 19.27 16.72 0.45
C ARG A 270 18.16 15.92 1.15
N ALA A 271 17.48 15.07 0.40
CA ALA A 271 16.44 14.18 0.87
C ALA A 271 17.02 13.01 1.67
N LEU A 272 16.14 12.34 2.43
CA LEU A 272 16.45 11.03 3.01
C LEU A 272 16.74 10.02 1.90
N GLN A 273 17.58 9.05 2.20
CA GLN A 273 17.87 7.92 1.32
C GLN A 273 16.88 6.79 1.59
N ALA A 274 16.66 5.91 0.61
CA ALA A 274 15.75 4.77 0.76
C ALA A 274 16.07 3.92 2.00
N ARG A 275 17.36 3.70 2.29
CA ARG A 275 17.82 2.98 3.49
C ARG A 275 17.34 3.61 4.80
N ASP A 276 17.24 4.94 4.87
CA ASP A 276 16.86 5.64 6.11
C ASP A 276 15.39 5.33 6.45
N LEU A 277 14.54 5.17 5.42
CA LEU A 277 13.15 4.76 5.58
C LEU A 277 13.04 3.24 5.83
N VAL A 278 13.83 2.43 5.11
CA VAL A 278 13.86 0.97 5.28
C VAL A 278 14.27 0.60 6.71
N ASP A 279 15.34 1.20 7.25
CA ASP A 279 15.82 0.92 8.60
C ASP A 279 14.80 1.34 9.66
N CYS A 280 14.10 2.46 9.45
CA CYS A 280 13.00 2.91 10.30
C CYS A 280 11.84 1.91 10.29
N GLU A 281 11.39 1.50 9.11
CA GLU A 281 10.29 0.54 8.96
C GLU A 281 10.66 -0.84 9.50
N LEU A 282 11.86 -1.36 9.22
CA LEU A 282 12.31 -2.65 9.75
C LEU A 282 12.18 -2.70 11.28
N LEU A 283 12.66 -1.67 11.97
CA LEU A 283 12.57 -1.61 13.43
C LEU A 283 11.11 -1.47 13.90
N VAL A 284 10.33 -0.61 13.25
CA VAL A 284 8.92 -0.38 13.62
C VAL A 284 8.09 -1.64 13.43
N GLN A 285 8.18 -2.29 12.26
CA GLN A 285 7.44 -3.52 11.97
C GLN A 285 7.89 -4.68 12.87
N ALA A 286 9.19 -4.78 13.18
CA ALA A 286 9.68 -5.78 14.12
C ALA A 286 9.13 -5.59 15.55
N LEU A 287 9.13 -4.35 16.04
CA LEU A 287 8.59 -4.02 17.37
C LEU A 287 7.07 -4.14 17.44
N TRP A 288 6.38 -3.77 16.37
CA TRP A 288 4.93 -3.96 16.26
C TRP A 288 4.58 -5.44 16.36
N CYS A 289 5.26 -6.29 15.58
CA CYS A 289 5.09 -7.74 15.59
C CYS A 289 5.41 -8.37 16.96
N TYR A 290 6.47 -7.91 17.62
CA TYR A 290 6.80 -8.34 18.99
C TYR A 290 5.68 -7.98 19.98
N CYS A 291 5.21 -6.73 19.96
CA CYS A 291 4.15 -6.28 20.86
C CYS A 291 2.84 -7.02 20.59
N HIS A 292 2.51 -7.28 19.33
CA HIS A 292 1.37 -8.09 18.94
C HIS A 292 1.49 -9.53 19.47
N GLY A 293 2.67 -10.16 19.37
CA GLY A 293 2.90 -11.50 19.93
C GLY A 293 2.75 -11.56 21.45
N VAL A 294 3.12 -10.50 22.18
CA VAL A 294 2.85 -10.36 23.62
C VAL A 294 1.35 -10.27 23.88
N HIS A 295 0.62 -9.42 23.14
CA HIS A 295 -0.83 -9.28 23.29
C HIS A 295 -1.56 -10.59 22.99
N GLN A 296 -1.16 -11.28 21.93
CA GLN A 296 -1.77 -12.55 21.51
C GLN A 296 -1.62 -13.65 22.58
N GLN A 297 -0.50 -13.71 23.30
CA GLN A 297 -0.33 -14.66 24.42
C GLN A 297 -1.35 -14.38 25.53
N VAL A 298 -1.55 -13.12 25.91
CA VAL A 298 -2.54 -12.72 26.92
C VAL A 298 -3.96 -13.03 26.45
N GLU A 299 -4.28 -12.74 25.19
CA GLU A 299 -5.58 -13.08 24.59
C GLU A 299 -5.86 -14.60 24.59
N GLN A 300 -4.81 -15.41 24.56
CA GLN A 300 -4.87 -16.87 24.68
C GLN A 300 -4.89 -17.36 26.15
N GLY A 301 -4.88 -16.44 27.12
CA GLY A 301 -4.87 -16.77 28.55
C GLY A 301 -3.51 -17.21 29.09
N LEU A 302 -2.42 -16.88 28.38
CA LEU A 302 -1.05 -17.18 28.78
C LEU A 302 -0.36 -15.92 29.33
N ASP A 303 0.49 -16.11 30.33
CA ASP A 303 1.39 -15.05 30.79
C ASP A 303 2.54 -14.89 29.79
N PRO A 304 2.79 -13.68 29.23
CA PRO A 304 3.86 -13.50 28.29
C PRO A 304 5.23 -13.72 28.95
N THR A 305 6.03 -14.61 28.36
CA THR A 305 7.38 -14.93 28.80
C THR A 305 8.41 -14.35 27.82
N PRO A 306 8.79 -13.07 27.94
CA PRO A 306 9.81 -12.50 27.07
C PRO A 306 11.17 -13.13 27.41
N PRO A 307 12.12 -13.14 26.46
CA PRO A 307 13.50 -13.48 26.79
C PRO A 307 14.04 -12.53 27.88
N PRO A 308 14.92 -12.99 28.80
CA PRO A 308 15.36 -12.19 29.94
C PRO A 308 15.93 -10.81 29.57
N GLU A 309 16.61 -10.73 28.42
CA GLU A 309 17.25 -9.51 27.91
C GLU A 309 16.24 -8.54 27.26
N TYR A 310 15.08 -9.04 26.83
CA TYR A 310 14.08 -8.30 26.02
C TYR A 310 12.75 -8.08 26.75
N GLY A 311 12.77 -8.08 28.09
CA GLY A 311 11.60 -7.77 28.93
C GLY A 311 11.22 -6.28 28.97
N TRP A 312 10.32 -5.91 29.91
CA TRP A 312 9.74 -4.57 29.99
C TRP A 312 10.77 -3.42 30.08
N ARG A 313 11.93 -3.64 30.71
CA ARG A 313 12.99 -2.61 30.82
C ARG A 313 13.59 -2.28 29.46
N TRP A 314 13.82 -3.30 28.64
CA TRP A 314 14.32 -3.14 27.27
C TRP A 314 13.28 -2.47 26.39
N LEU A 315 12.02 -2.93 26.44
CA LEU A 315 10.94 -2.34 25.66
C LEU A 315 10.71 -0.86 26.01
N ARG A 316 10.93 -0.48 27.28
CA ARG A 316 10.85 0.91 27.75
C ARG A 316 11.97 1.75 27.16
N ALA A 317 13.18 1.18 27.07
CA ALA A 317 14.31 1.83 26.42
C ALA A 317 14.07 2.00 24.91
N MET A 318 13.52 0.99 24.24
CA MET A 318 13.11 1.07 22.82
C MET A 318 12.10 2.18 22.60
N ARG A 319 11.01 2.22 23.38
CA ARG A 319 10.00 3.29 23.31
C ARG A 319 10.64 4.67 23.48
N SER A 320 11.55 4.83 24.44
CA SER A 320 12.27 6.09 24.65
C SER A 320 13.16 6.48 23.47
N ARG A 321 13.85 5.52 22.84
CA ARG A 321 14.65 5.78 21.63
C ARG A 321 13.78 6.17 20.44
N LEU A 322 12.64 5.52 20.29
CA LEU A 322 11.68 5.80 19.24
C LEU A 322 10.95 7.12 19.39
N THR A 323 10.75 7.66 20.59
CA THR A 323 9.95 8.89 20.76
C THR A 323 10.80 10.14 20.98
N ILE A 324 12.00 10.02 21.53
CA ILE A 324 12.84 11.18 21.88
C ILE A 324 13.86 11.46 20.77
N ALA A 325 13.78 12.66 20.19
CA ALA A 325 14.76 13.14 19.22
C ALA A 325 16.19 13.17 19.80
N ARG A 326 17.17 12.78 18.99
CA ARG A 326 18.58 12.73 19.40
C ARG A 326 19.34 13.98 18.94
N PRO A 327 20.39 14.44 19.66
CA PRO A 327 21.09 15.68 19.33
C PRO A 327 21.71 15.75 17.92
N ARG A 328 21.99 14.59 17.30
CA ARG A 328 22.56 14.50 15.95
C ARG A 328 21.54 14.06 14.89
N GLU A 329 20.30 13.84 15.28
CA GLU A 329 19.23 13.45 14.37
C GLU A 329 18.75 14.68 13.61
N THR A 330 18.68 14.59 12.29
CA THR A 330 18.16 15.71 11.47
C THR A 330 16.65 15.83 11.64
N ALA A 331 16.09 17.01 11.39
CA ALA A 331 14.64 17.22 11.41
C ALA A 331 13.87 16.25 10.48
N GLN A 332 14.44 15.87 9.33
CA GLN A 332 13.82 14.91 8.40
C GLN A 332 13.66 13.51 9.01
N HIS A 333 14.70 13.02 9.70
CA HIS A 333 14.65 11.73 10.40
C HIS A 333 13.62 11.75 11.55
N VAL A 334 13.56 12.86 12.30
CA VAL A 334 12.55 13.04 13.36
C VAL A 334 11.13 13.03 12.77
N ALA A 335 10.90 13.77 11.68
CA ALA A 335 9.59 13.85 11.04
C ALA A 335 9.14 12.50 10.47
N LEU A 336 10.03 11.77 9.77
CA LEU A 336 9.76 10.40 9.31
C LEU A 336 9.34 9.51 10.48
N ARG A 337 10.18 9.45 11.52
CA ARG A 337 9.94 8.58 12.68
C ARG A 337 8.62 8.92 13.38
N GLN A 338 8.29 10.21 13.51
CA GLN A 338 7.02 10.64 14.11
C GLN A 338 5.82 10.20 13.27
N ALA A 339 5.83 10.47 11.96
CA ALA A 339 4.74 10.09 11.07
C ALA A 339 4.52 8.57 11.04
N VAL A 340 5.60 7.78 11.02
CA VAL A 340 5.51 6.32 11.09
C VAL A 340 4.95 5.84 12.42
N LEU A 341 5.40 6.39 13.55
CA LEU A 341 4.94 5.97 14.87
C LEU A 341 3.48 6.30 15.13
N GLU A 342 3.01 7.45 14.64
CA GLU A 342 1.62 7.86 14.78
C GLU A 342 0.72 6.96 13.90
N THR A 343 1.06 6.83 12.62
CA THR A 343 0.22 6.10 11.66
C THR A 343 0.25 4.58 11.83
N SER A 344 1.30 4.00 12.41
CA SER A 344 1.37 2.57 12.78
C SER A 344 0.80 2.26 14.17
N GLU A 345 0.35 3.28 14.91
CA GLU A 345 -0.09 3.20 16.30
C GLU A 345 0.91 2.50 17.25
N LEU A 346 2.19 2.33 16.86
CA LEU A 346 3.17 1.55 17.60
C LEU A 346 3.36 2.10 19.02
N ALA A 347 3.26 3.40 19.23
CA ALA A 347 3.36 4.01 20.57
C ALA A 347 2.31 3.46 21.55
N LYS A 348 1.08 3.20 21.07
CA LYS A 348 0.00 2.60 21.87
C LYS A 348 0.30 1.13 22.16
N HIS A 349 0.69 0.36 21.14
CA HIS A 349 1.07 -1.04 21.29
C HIS A 349 2.24 -1.25 22.26
N LEU A 350 3.29 -0.43 22.15
CA LEU A 350 4.44 -0.45 23.06
C LEU A 350 4.02 -0.20 24.49
N THR A 351 3.11 0.75 24.73
CA THR A 351 2.63 1.07 26.09
C THR A 351 1.82 -0.08 26.67
N ALA A 352 0.89 -0.65 25.91
CA ALA A 352 0.11 -1.79 26.36
C ALA A 352 0.99 -3.03 26.64
N ALA A 353 1.90 -3.37 25.72
CA ALA A 353 2.82 -4.49 25.92
C ALA A 353 3.76 -4.26 27.12
N LEU A 354 4.20 -3.02 27.35
CA LEU A 354 5.00 -2.66 28.52
C LEU A 354 4.29 -2.93 29.84
N ASP A 355 3.01 -2.59 29.93
CA ASP A 355 2.22 -2.80 31.14
C ASP A 355 2.02 -4.30 31.40
N LEU A 356 1.67 -5.08 30.36
CA LEU A 356 1.53 -6.54 30.46
C LEU A 356 2.82 -7.22 30.92
N LEU A 357 3.97 -6.89 30.31
CA LEU A 357 5.27 -7.47 30.68
C LEU A 357 5.74 -7.07 32.07
N ARG A 358 5.24 -5.95 32.62
CA ARG A 358 5.56 -5.52 33.98
C ARG A 358 4.77 -6.31 35.02
N GLU A 359 3.55 -6.70 34.69
CA GLU A 359 2.68 -7.49 35.58
C GLU A 359 3.14 -8.95 35.70
N THR A 360 3.65 -9.54 34.62
CA THR A 360 4.13 -10.93 34.61
C THR A 360 5.57 -11.09 35.09
N GLY A 361 6.41 -10.06 34.97
CA GLY A 361 7.80 -10.06 35.43
C GLY A 361 8.01 -9.60 36.88
N GLY A 362 6.93 -9.56 37.67
CA GLY A 362 6.89 -9.12 39.08
C GLY A 362 7.35 -10.17 40.08
#